data_AF-A0A8S2N9F0-F1
#
_entry.id   AF-A0A8S2N9F0-F1
#
_cell.length_a   1.000
_cell.length_b   1.000
_cell.length_c   1.000
_cell.angle_alpha   90.00
_cell.angle_beta   90.00
_cell.angle_gamma   90.00
#
_symmetry.space_group_name_H-M   'P 1'
#
loop_
_entity.id
_entity.type
_entity.pdbx_description
1 polymer ?
#
loop_
_entity_poly.entity_id
_entity_poly.type
_entity_poly.pdbx_seq_one_letter_code
_entity_poly.pdbx_strand_id
1 'polypeptide(L)'
;MTITMHGRFILNYSLNFLSALLLIYLSKHIFRQYPISSLTLTIFNCIVSGFFASIIVPFLSKPSANIQTSANRLLPLSRLVLISGLFSAFITFSNLSLQQNTIGTYQLIKLQVPPILMLIEWIQLQF
;
A
#
# COMPACT_ATOMS: atom_id res chain seq x y z
N MET A 1 12.58 11.31 28.09
CA MET A 1 12.81 10.36 26.97
C MET A 1 11.79 10.62 25.86
N THR A 2 11.84 11.83 25.27
CA THR A 2 10.84 12.36 24.32
C THR A 2 11.45 12.71 22.96
N ILE A 3 12.78 12.86 22.91
CA ILE A 3 13.55 13.21 21.71
C ILE A 3 13.58 12.05 20.67
N THR A 4 13.27 10.81 21.08
CA THR A 4 13.27 9.64 20.19
C THR A 4 11.99 9.48 19.36
N MET A 5 10.85 10.05 19.78
CA MET A 5 9.58 9.86 19.08
C MET A 5 9.50 10.66 17.78
N HIS A 6 9.92 11.93 17.80
CA HIS A 6 9.97 12.76 16.59
C HIS A 6 11.02 12.27 15.59
N GLY A 7 12.20 11.85 16.07
CA GLY A 7 13.23 11.26 15.21
C GLY A 7 12.75 9.98 14.49
N ARG A 8 12.03 9.10 15.21
CA ARG A 8 11.44 7.88 14.61
C ARG A 8 10.35 8.20 13.60
N PHE A 9 9.52 9.21 13.86
CA PHE A 9 8.48 9.66 12.92
C PHE A 9 9.10 10.17 11.61
N ILE A 10 10.07 11.08 11.71
CA ILE A 10 10.77 11.65 10.55
C ILE A 10 11.47 10.55 9.74
N LEU A 11 12.11 9.60 10.42
CA LEU A 11 12.82 8.49 9.76
C LEU A 11 11.85 7.56 9.04
N ASN A 12 10.74 7.16 9.68
CA ASN A 12 9.71 6.34 9.05
C ASN A 12 9.07 7.04 7.85
N TYR A 13 8.79 8.33 7.97
CA TYR A 13 8.24 9.13 6.89
C TYR A 13 9.21 9.21 5.70
N SER A 14 10.48 9.50 5.98
CA SER A 14 11.53 9.60 4.96
C SER A 14 11.76 8.26 4.24
N LEU A 15 11.78 7.15 4.98
CA LEU A 15 11.88 5.80 4.40
C LEU A 15 10.67 5.45 3.54
N ASN A 16 9.47 5.78 3.99
CA ASN A 16 8.26 5.55 3.20
C ASN A 16 8.27 6.39 1.91
N PHE A 17 8.67 7.66 2.01
CA PHE A 17 8.80 8.54 0.86
C PHE A 17 9.83 8.02 -0.15
N LEU A 18 11.02 7.64 0.31
CA LEU A 18 12.07 7.10 -0.55
C LEU A 18 11.64 5.77 -1.19
N SER A 19 10.99 4.89 -0.44
CA SER A 19 10.45 3.62 -0.93
C SER A 19 9.39 3.85 -2.01
N ALA A 20 8.47 4.80 -1.80
CA ALA A 20 7.46 5.15 -2.78
C ALA A 20 8.06 5.70 -4.08
N LEU A 21 9.07 6.57 -3.98
CA LEU A 21 9.76 7.14 -5.14
C LEU A 21 10.49 6.06 -5.95
N LEU A 22 11.19 5.16 -5.26
CA LEU A 22 11.87 4.01 -5.86
C LEU A 22 10.88 3.07 -6.55
N LEU A 23 9.75 2.78 -5.91
CA LEU A 23 8.70 1.93 -6.48
C LEU A 23 8.16 2.48 -7.80
N ILE A 24 7.86 3.78 -7.85
CA ILE A 24 7.34 4.42 -9.07
C ILE A 24 8.39 4.40 -10.19
N TYR A 25 9.64 4.72 -9.85
CA TYR A 25 10.75 4.72 -10.81
C TYR A 25 10.98 3.32 -11.40
N LEU A 26 11.11 2.30 -10.55
CA LEU A 26 11.27 0.89 -10.97
C LEU A 26 10.08 0.42 -11.80
N SER A 27 8.85 0.74 -11.39
CA SER A 27 7.65 0.35 -12.12
C SER A 27 7.64 0.94 -13.53
N LYS A 28 7.94 2.24 -13.68
CA LYS A 28 8.01 2.87 -15.00
C LYS A 28 9.17 2.33 -15.85
N HIS A 29 10.30 2.03 -15.23
CA HIS A 29 11.45 1.44 -15.90
C HIS A 29 11.13 0.04 -16.46
N ILE A 30 10.45 -0.80 -15.69
CA ILE A 30 10.01 -2.14 -16.12
C ILE A 30 9.01 -2.03 -17.27
N PHE A 31 8.04 -1.13 -17.21
CA PHE A 31 7.09 -0.90 -18.31
C PHE A 31 7.74 -0.38 -19.59
N ARG A 32 8.91 0.27 -19.50
CA ARG A 32 9.66 0.72 -20.68
C ARG A 32 10.49 -0.40 -21.31
N GLN A 33 11.03 -1.30 -20.50
CA GLN A 33 11.93 -2.36 -20.97
C GLN A 33 11.20 -3.64 -21.41
N TYR A 34 10.03 -3.93 -20.84
CA TYR A 34 9.27 -5.12 -21.16
C TYR A 34 7.81 -4.78 -21.51
N PRO A 35 7.23 -5.36 -22.58
CA PRO A 35 5.81 -5.23 -22.91
C PRO A 35 4.94 -6.12 -22.01
N ILE A 36 5.19 -6.08 -20.70
CA ILE A 36 4.45 -6.85 -19.70
C ILE A 36 3.13 -6.12 -19.43
N SER A 37 2.03 -6.88 -19.39
CA SER A 37 0.73 -6.34 -18.99
C SER A 37 0.80 -5.83 -17.54
N SER A 38 0.25 -4.65 -17.28
CA SER A 38 0.15 -4.09 -15.92
C SER A 38 -0.51 -5.06 -14.92
N LEU A 39 -1.38 -5.94 -15.40
CA LEU A 39 -2.05 -6.96 -14.60
C LEU A 39 -1.08 -8.05 -14.10
N THR A 40 -0.16 -8.55 -14.94
CA THR A 40 0.82 -9.57 -14.52
C THR A 40 1.84 -9.02 -13.54
N LEU A 41 2.26 -7.75 -13.70
CA LEU A 41 3.12 -7.07 -12.74
C LEU A 41 2.43 -6.94 -11.36
N THR A 42 1.13 -6.63 -11.33
CA THR A 42 0.38 -6.54 -10.07
C THR A 42 0.19 -7.87 -9.37
N ILE A 43 -0.09 -8.93 -10.12
CA ILE A 43 -0.21 -10.28 -9.55
C ILE A 43 1.12 -10.71 -8.96
N PHE A 44 2.22 -10.49 -9.68
CA PHE A 44 3.56 -10.81 -9.19
C PHE A 44 3.89 -10.04 -7.91
N ASN A 45 3.67 -8.73 -7.88
CA ASN A 45 3.89 -7.92 -6.68
C ASN A 45 3.01 -8.36 -5.50
N CYS A 46 1.74 -8.74 -5.76
CA CYS A 46 0.84 -9.23 -4.72
C CYS A 46 1.31 -10.57 -4.13
N ILE A 47 1.77 -11.51 -4.98
CA ILE A 47 2.29 -12.81 -4.55
C ILE A 47 3.59 -12.63 -3.75
N VAL A 48 4.53 -11.83 -4.27
CA VAL A 48 5.82 -11.57 -3.61
C VAL A 48 5.60 -10.87 -2.27
N SER A 49 4.73 -9.86 -2.22
CA SER A 49 4.39 -9.16 -0.97
C SER A 49 3.72 -10.09 0.04
N GLY A 50 2.78 -10.93 -0.41
CA GLY A 50 2.13 -11.92 0.45
C GLY A 50 3.09 -12.96 1.01
N PHE A 51 4.00 -13.47 0.18
CA PHE A 51 5.03 -14.43 0.60
C PHE A 51 6.02 -13.79 1.59
N PHE A 52 6.49 -12.57 1.29
CA PHE A 52 7.36 -11.81 2.16
C PHE A 52 6.72 -11.56 3.52
N ALA A 53 5.45 -11.13 3.55
CA ALA A 53 4.70 -10.94 4.79
C ALA A 53 4.54 -12.25 5.56
N SER A 54 4.23 -13.37 4.89
CA SER A 54 4.08 -14.68 5.54
C SER A 54 5.35 -15.19 6.20
N ILE A 55 6.54 -14.81 5.69
CA ILE A 55 7.83 -15.25 6.23
C ILE A 55 8.34 -14.29 7.31
N ILE A 56 8.19 -12.99 7.10
CA ILE A 56 8.81 -11.96 7.95
C ILE A 56 7.95 -11.61 9.14
N VAL A 57 6.62 -11.62 9.02
CA VAL A 57 5.72 -11.35 10.15
C VAL A 57 5.99 -12.34 11.30
N PRO A 58 6.12 -13.65 11.09
CA PRO A 58 6.52 -14.58 12.15
C PRO A 58 7.90 -14.29 12.75
N PHE A 59 8.85 -13.77 11.96
CA PHE A 59 10.24 -13.55 12.38
C PHE A 59 10.43 -12.23 13.15
N LEU A 60 9.66 -11.18 12.81
CA LEU A 60 9.67 -9.89 13.49
C LEU A 60 8.77 -9.86 14.74
N SER A 61 7.76 -10.74 14.80
CA SER A 61 6.86 -10.84 15.93
C SER A 61 7.53 -11.58 17.10
N LYS A 62 8.47 -10.92 17.80
CA LYS A 62 8.63 -11.23 19.23
C LYS A 62 7.31 -10.85 19.90
N PRO A 63 6.62 -11.76 20.60
CA PRO A 63 5.33 -11.47 21.21
C PRO A 63 5.57 -10.43 22.32
N SER A 64 5.37 -9.16 22.01
CA SER A 64 5.13 -8.15 23.03
C SER A 64 3.78 -8.51 23.64
N ALA A 65 3.81 -9.06 24.85
CA ALA A 65 2.64 -9.50 25.62
C ALA A 65 1.59 -8.39 25.87
N ASN A 66 1.82 -7.16 25.38
CA ASN A 66 0.94 -6.01 25.52
C ASN A 66 0.22 -5.60 24.24
N ILE A 67 0.45 -6.26 23.10
CA ILE A 67 -0.53 -6.18 22.01
C ILE A 67 -1.62 -7.15 22.43
N GLN A 68 -2.52 -6.68 23.31
CA GLN A 68 -3.85 -7.23 23.43
C GLN A 68 -4.46 -7.11 22.04
N THR A 69 -4.22 -8.16 21.29
CA THR A 69 -4.83 -8.47 20.03
C THR A 69 -6.33 -8.27 20.24
N SER A 70 -6.90 -7.39 19.44
CA SER A 70 -8.33 -7.38 19.13
C SER A 70 -8.67 -8.72 18.42
N ALA A 71 -8.42 -9.84 19.09
CA ALA A 71 -8.37 -11.19 18.58
C ALA A 71 -9.75 -11.77 18.29
N ASN A 72 -10.83 -11.04 18.58
CA ASN A 72 -12.18 -11.59 18.53
C ASN A 72 -13.07 -11.05 17.40
N ARG A 73 -12.54 -10.29 16.45
CA ARG A 73 -13.23 -10.07 15.17
C ARG A 73 -12.35 -10.56 14.03
N LEU A 74 -12.30 -11.89 13.89
CA LEU A 74 -12.02 -12.49 12.58
C LEU A 74 -13.01 -11.85 11.60
N LEU A 75 -12.53 -10.93 10.76
CA LEU A 75 -13.34 -10.48 9.64
C LEU A 75 -13.72 -11.75 8.86
N PRO A 76 -15.01 -11.93 8.54
CA PRO A 76 -15.42 -13.12 7.80
C PRO A 76 -14.58 -13.21 6.53
N LEU A 77 -14.12 -14.42 6.21
CA LEU A 77 -13.19 -14.67 5.11
C LEU A 77 -13.66 -14.02 3.80
N SER A 78 -14.98 -13.98 3.59
CA SER A 78 -15.64 -13.31 2.47
C SER A 78 -15.34 -11.81 2.39
N ARG A 79 -15.37 -11.07 3.52
CA ARG A 79 -15.00 -9.65 3.56
C ARG A 79 -13.51 -9.46 3.31
N LEU A 80 -12.67 -10.35 3.83
CA LEU A 80 -11.22 -10.28 3.62
C LEU A 80 -10.84 -10.48 2.15
N VAL A 81 -11.47 -11.47 1.49
CA VAL A 81 -11.31 -11.72 0.06
C VAL A 81 -11.84 -10.53 -0.76
N LEU A 82 -13.01 -9.98 -0.40
CA LEU A 82 -13.58 -8.82 -1.07
C LEU A 82 -12.67 -7.58 -0.95
N ILE A 83 -12.17 -7.28 0.25
CA ILE A 83 -11.26 -6.15 0.50
C ILE A 83 -9.96 -6.34 -0.29
N SER A 84 -9.38 -7.53 -0.24
CA SER A 84 -8.16 -7.85 -0.99
C SER A 84 -8.37 -7.75 -2.50
N GLY A 85 -9.53 -8.20 -3.00
CA GLY A 85 -9.91 -8.09 -4.41
C GLY A 85 -10.05 -6.63 -4.86
N LEU A 86 -10.77 -5.81 -4.10
CA LEU A 86 -10.92 -4.37 -4.37
C LEU A 86 -9.57 -3.65 -4.33
N PHE A 87 -8.72 -3.96 -3.35
CA PHE A 87 -7.40 -3.37 -3.22
C PHE A 87 -6.48 -3.77 -4.38
N SER A 88 -6.49 -5.05 -4.77
CA SER A 88 -5.74 -5.53 -5.93
C SER A 88 -6.20 -4.86 -7.22
N ALA A 89 -7.52 -4.77 -7.44
CA ALA A 89 -8.09 -4.06 -8.58
C ALA A 89 -7.65 -2.59 -8.61
N PHE A 90 -7.71 -1.89 -7.47
CA PHE A 90 -7.23 -0.51 -7.35
C PHE A 90 -5.75 -0.35 -7.74
N ILE A 91 -4.89 -1.28 -7.32
CA ILE A 91 -3.48 -1.28 -7.70
C ILE A 91 -3.30 -1.56 -9.20
N THR A 92 -4.04 -2.52 -9.78
CA THR A 92 -3.99 -2.82 -11.21
C THR A 92 -4.42 -1.62 -12.06
N PHE A 93 -5.54 -0.97 -11.72
CA PHE A 93 -5.98 0.24 -12.41
C PHE A 93 -4.97 1.39 -12.26
N SER A 94 -4.37 1.55 -11.07
CA SER A 94 -3.32 2.54 -10.85
C SER A 94 -2.09 2.28 -11.73
N ASN A 95 -1.67 1.02 -11.88
CA ASN A 95 -0.52 0.67 -12.71
C ASN A 95 -0.83 0.76 -14.21
N LEU A 96 -2.06 0.46 -14.62
CA LEU A 96 -2.52 0.68 -15.99
C LEU A 96 -2.54 2.18 -16.34
N SER A 97 -2.99 3.01 -15.40
CA SER A 97 -2.92 4.47 -15.53
C SER A 97 -1.47 4.97 -15.63
N LEU A 98 -0.53 4.39 -14.87
CA LEU A 98 0.90 4.72 -14.95
C LEU A 98 1.51 4.32 -16.31
N GLN A 99 1.06 3.19 -16.86
CA GLN A 99 1.51 2.68 -18.16
C GLN A 99 1.03 3.59 -19.30
N GLN A 100 -0.25 3.97 -19.29
CA GLN A 100 -0.87 4.74 -20.37
C GLN A 100 -0.62 6.25 -20.29
N ASN A 101 -0.38 6.80 -19.10
CA ASN A 101 -0.17 8.24 -18.92
C ASN A 101 1.29 8.62 -18.65
N THR A 102 1.58 9.92 -18.78
CA THR A 102 2.82 10.50 -18.27
C THR A 102 2.86 10.42 -16.74
N ILE A 103 4.07 10.42 -16.18
CA ILE A 103 4.26 10.36 -14.72
C ILE A 103 3.57 11.56 -14.04
N GLY A 104 3.63 12.75 -14.64
CA GLY A 104 3.01 13.96 -14.09
C GLY A 104 1.49 13.84 -13.97
N THR A 105 0.81 13.43 -15.04
CA THR A 105 -0.66 13.24 -15.03
C THR A 105 -1.09 12.17 -14.03
N TYR A 106 -0.33 11.07 -13.92
CA TYR A 106 -0.58 10.02 -12.93
C TYR A 106 -0.51 10.55 -11.49
N GLN A 107 0.49 11.39 -11.18
CA GLN A 107 0.61 11.97 -9.84
C GLN A 107 -0.51 12.94 -9.52
N LEU A 108 -0.99 13.72 -10.50
CA LEU A 108 -2.15 14.60 -10.32
C LEU A 108 -3.42 13.81 -9.96
N ILE A 109 -3.67 12.68 -10.64
CA ILE A 109 -4.79 11.79 -10.31
C ILE A 109 -4.62 11.22 -8.89
N LYS A 110 -3.40 10.81 -8.52
CA LYS A 110 -3.12 10.33 -7.16
C LYS A 110 -3.28 11.41 -6.08
N LEU A 111 -3.03 12.67 -6.40
CA LEU A 111 -3.23 13.80 -5.48
C LEU A 111 -4.70 14.02 -5.12
N GLN A 112 -5.63 13.54 -5.96
CA GLN A 112 -7.07 13.64 -5.70
C GLN A 112 -7.58 12.59 -4.71
N VAL A 113 -6.84 11.49 -4.49
CA VAL A 113 -7.26 10.43 -3.58
C VAL A 113 -7.32 10.91 -2.11
N PRO A 114 -6.30 11.60 -1.56
CA PRO A 114 -6.34 12.14 -0.20
C PRO A 114 -7.56 13.04 0.13
N PRO A 115 -7.92 14.06 -0.67
CA PRO A 115 -9.09 14.89 -0.35
C PRO A 115 -10.40 14.11 -0.42
N ILE A 116 -10.52 13.13 -1.31
CA ILE A 116 -11.69 12.23 -1.36
C ILE A 116 -11.75 11.36 -0.10
N LEU A 117 -10.62 10.81 0.35
CA LEU A 117 -10.56 10.04 1.60
C LEU A 117 -10.91 10.90 2.81
N MET A 118 -10.41 12.14 2.89
CA MET A 118 -10.77 13.09 3.95
C MET A 118 -12.26 13.39 3.96
N LEU A 119 -12.89 13.54 2.78
CA LEU A 119 -14.33 13.75 2.69
C LEU A 119 -15.12 12.53 3.19
N ILE A 120 -14.71 11.32 2.79
CA ILE A 120 -15.35 10.06 3.24
C ILE A 120 -15.21 9.93 4.76
N GLU A 121 -14.02 10.15 5.30
CA GLU A 121 -13.75 10.09 6.74
C GLU A 121 -14.58 11.14 7.49
N TRP A 122 -14.66 12.37 6.97
CA TRP A 122 -15.50 13.41 7.55
C TRP A 122 -16.97 13.01 7.59
N ILE A 123 -17.51 12.45 6.50
CA ILE A 123 -18.89 11.95 6.46
C ILE A 123 -19.08 10.81 7.49
N GLN A 124 -18.14 9.87 7.56
CA GLN A 124 -18.22 8.74 8.50
C GLN A 124 -18.14 9.16 9.97
N LEU A 125 -17.40 10.23 10.30
CA LEU A 125 -17.31 10.76 11.66
C LEU A 125 -18.57 11.53 12.11
N GLN A 126 -19.46 11.89 11.17
CA GLN A 126 -20.71 12.62 11.46
C GLN A 126 -21.90 11.67 11.76
N PHE A 127 -21.75 10.35 11.58
CA PHE A 127 -22.75 9.31 11.85
C PHE A 127 -22.25 8.30 12.88
#